data_AF-A0A227H9W9-F1
#
_entry.id   AF-A0A227H9W9-F1
#
_cell.length_a   1.000
_cell.length_b   1.000
_cell.length_c   1.000
_cell.angle_alpha   90.00
_cell.angle_beta   90.00
_cell.angle_gamma   90.00
#
_symmetry.space_group_name_H-M   'P 1'
#
loop_
_entity.id
_entity.type
_entity.pdbx_description
1 polymer ?
#
loop_
_entity_poly.entity_id
_entity_poly.type
_entity_poly.pdbx_seq_one_letter_code
_entity_poly.pdbx_strand_id
1 'polypeptide(L)' 'LDLTKRGLQSSLKKQGLPWERAKAFDGSAVFSRFVPLEGIDIHDLNLELLINCVRVQKGHVQQMLYPPFAILDE' A
#
# COMPACT_ATOMS: atom_id res chain seq x y z
N LEU A 1 -3.10 4.37 -2.83
CA LEU A 1 -3.80 3.07 -2.93
C LEU A 1 -3.11 2.22 -3.99
N ASP A 2 -2.72 1.02 -3.61
CA ASP A 2 -2.19 -0.02 -4.50
C ASP A 2 -3.36 -0.91 -4.95
N LEU A 3 -4.01 -0.51 -6.05
CA LEU A 3 -5.15 -1.22 -6.61
C LEU A 3 -4.68 -2.51 -7.26
N THR A 4 -5.33 -3.61 -6.92
CA THR A 4 -4.90 -4.94 -7.34
C THR A 4 -6.06 -5.72 -7.96
N LYS A 5 -5.86 -6.28 -9.15
CA LYS A 5 -6.78 -7.26 -9.73
C LYS A 5 -6.59 -8.60 -9.02
N ARG A 6 -7.22 -8.76 -7.84
CA ARG A 6 -6.96 -9.87 -6.91
C ARG A 6 -7.05 -11.26 -7.54
N GLY A 7 -8.10 -11.52 -8.33
CA GLY A 7 -8.28 -12.82 -9.00
C GLY A 7 -7.14 -13.14 -9.97
N LEU A 8 -6.70 -12.14 -10.74
CA LEU A 8 -5.59 -12.28 -11.68
C LEU A 8 -4.26 -12.50 -10.93
N GLN A 9 -3.99 -11.72 -9.88
CA GLN A 9 -2.78 -11.88 -9.06
C GLN A 9 -2.68 -13.31 -8.50
N SER A 10 -3.78 -13.85 -7.97
CA SER A 10 -3.83 -15.22 -7.44
C SER A 10 -3.53 -16.27 -8.52
N SER A 11 -4.05 -16.08 -9.73
CA SER A 11 -3.77 -16.97 -10.87
C SER A 11 -2.30 -16.91 -11.31
N LEU A 12 -1.74 -15.71 -11.44
CA LEU A 12 -0.34 -15.49 -11.82
C LEU A 12 0.61 -16.08 -10.77
N LYS A 13 0.34 -15.87 -9.48
CA LYS A 13 1.14 -16.43 -8.38
C LYS A 13 1.17 -17.96 -8.41
N LYS A 14 0.03 -18.62 -8.65
CA LYS A 14 -0.04 -20.09 -8.77
C LYS A 14 0.80 -20.63 -9.93
N GLN A 15 0.98 -19.84 -10.97
CA GLN A 15 1.75 -20.20 -12.16
C GLN A 15 3.21 -19.72 -12.10
N GLY A 16 3.62 -19.02 -11.04
CA GLY A 16 4.95 -18.41 -10.96
C GLY A 16 5.18 -17.29 -11.99
N LEU A 17 4.10 -16.69 -12.50
CA LEU A 17 4.17 -15.67 -13.54
C LEU A 17 4.34 -14.26 -12.96
N PRO A 18 4.91 -13.31 -13.74
CA PRO A 18 5.05 -11.90 -13.36
C PRO A 18 3.71 -11.23 -13.04
N TRP A 19 3.72 -10.23 -12.13
CA TRP A 19 2.51 -9.64 -11.54
C TRP A 19 2.03 -8.34 -12.19
N GLU A 20 2.73 -7.83 -13.20
CA GLU A 20 2.52 -6.51 -13.82
C GLU A 20 1.07 -6.35 -14.28
N ARG A 21 0.48 -7.38 -14.91
CA ARG A 21 -0.93 -7.32 -15.36
C ARG A 21 -1.93 -7.15 -14.22
N ALA A 22 -1.58 -7.54 -13.00
CA ALA A 22 -2.43 -7.44 -11.82
C ALA A 22 -2.14 -6.23 -10.93
N LYS A 23 -0.92 -5.66 -11.00
CA LYS A 23 -0.40 -4.62 -10.11
C LYS A 23 0.01 -3.31 -10.79
N ALA A 24 0.33 -3.34 -12.07
CA ALA A 24 0.88 -2.22 -12.83
C ALA A 24 0.01 -1.85 -14.05
N PHE A 25 -1.31 -2.03 -13.95
CA PHE A 25 -2.25 -1.55 -14.97
C PHE A 25 -2.47 -0.03 -14.83
N ASP A 26 -2.95 0.62 -15.89
CA ASP A 26 -3.19 2.07 -15.88
C ASP A 26 -4.11 2.49 -14.73
N GLY A 27 -3.67 3.49 -13.95
CA GLY A 27 -4.39 3.98 -12.78
C GLY A 27 -4.33 3.07 -11.54
N SER A 28 -3.47 2.06 -11.53
CA SER A 28 -3.31 1.15 -10.37
C SER A 28 -2.77 1.81 -9.11
N ALA A 29 -1.95 2.86 -9.26
CA ALA A 29 -1.39 3.62 -8.14
C ALA A 29 -2.10 4.96 -7.99
N VAL A 30 -2.92 5.10 -6.94
CA VAL A 30 -3.63 6.35 -6.63
C VAL A 30 -2.94 7.05 -5.47
N PHE A 31 -2.45 8.26 -5.71
CA PHE A 31 -1.75 9.06 -4.70
C PHE A 31 -2.61 10.21 -4.19
N SER A 32 -2.44 10.56 -2.92
CA SER A 32 -2.88 11.85 -2.39
C SER A 32 -1.91 12.95 -2.81
N ARG A 33 -2.16 14.17 -2.34
CA ARG A 33 -1.12 15.21 -2.34
C ARG A 33 0.05 14.74 -1.48
N PHE A 34 1.26 15.13 -1.88
CA PHE A 34 2.45 14.97 -1.05
C PHE A 34 2.35 15.90 0.16
N VAL A 35 2.82 15.41 1.31
CA VAL A 35 2.79 16.13 2.58
C VAL A 35 4.24 16.22 3.10
N PRO A 36 4.73 17.42 3.46
CA PRO A 36 6.03 17.59 4.11
C PRO A 36 6.09 16.82 5.43
N LEU A 37 7.27 16.27 5.78
CA LEU A 37 7.45 15.51 7.02
C LEU A 37 7.94 16.37 8.19
N GLU A 38 8.25 17.65 7.97
CA GLU A 38 8.69 18.56 9.02
C GLU A 38 7.65 18.65 10.15
N GLY A 39 8.08 18.33 11.38
CA GLY A 39 7.22 18.35 12.56
C GLY A 39 6.24 17.17 12.69
N ILE A 40 6.33 16.16 11.82
CA ILE A 40 5.52 14.95 11.90
C ILE A 40 6.32 13.83 12.58
N ASP A 41 5.74 13.22 13.61
CA ASP A 41 6.27 11.97 14.16
C ASP A 41 5.93 10.80 13.22
N ILE A 42 6.90 10.43 12.40
CA ILE A 42 6.81 9.34 11.46
C ILE A 42 6.62 7.95 12.11
N HIS A 43 6.90 7.81 13.40
CA HIS A 43 6.69 6.57 14.16
C HIS A 43 5.24 6.41 14.64
N ASP A 44 4.42 7.45 14.52
CA ASP A 44 2.98 7.48 14.85
C ASP A 44 2.10 7.62 13.59
N LEU A 45 2.61 7.24 12.41
CA LEU A 45 1.83 7.26 11.19
C LEU A 45 0.75 6.18 11.19
N ASN A 46 -0.45 6.60 10.80
CA ASN A 46 -1.66 5.78 10.77
C ASN A 46 -2.26 5.78 9.36
N LEU A 47 -2.79 4.63 8.95
CA LEU A 47 -3.49 4.43 7.68
C LEU A 47 -4.91 3.96 7.96
N GLU A 48 -5.90 4.66 7.43
CA GLU A 48 -7.31 4.25 7.48
C GLU A 48 -7.94 4.35 6.09
N LEU A 49 -8.80 3.38 5.76
CA LEU A 49 -9.62 3.40 4.55
C LEU A 49 -11.09 3.20 4.93
N LEU A 50 -11.92 4.10 4.44
CA LEU A 50 -13.37 4.02 4.55
C LEU A 50 -13.97 3.82 3.16
N ILE A 51 -14.94 2.91 3.05
CA ILE A 51 -15.77 2.72 1.87
C ILE A 51 -17.21 2.95 2.29
N ASN A 52 -17.87 3.93 1.69
CA ASN A 52 -19.24 4.33 2.05
C ASN A 52 -19.40 4.58 3.56
N CYS A 53 -18.45 5.34 4.14
CA CYS A 53 -18.37 5.64 5.57
C CYS A 53 -18.10 4.44 6.49
N VAL A 54 -17.93 3.23 5.96
CA VAL A 54 -17.56 2.05 6.73
C VAL A 54 -16.05 1.86 6.70
N ARG A 55 -15.41 1.81 7.88
CA ARG A 55 -13.97 1.56 7.99
C ARG A 55 -13.66 0.10 7.62
N VAL A 56 -12.91 -0.08 6.54
CA VAL A 56 -12.54 -1.39 5.99
C VAL A 56 -11.05 -1.72 6.17
N GLN A 57 -10.21 -0.71 6.40
CA GLN A 57 -8.80 -0.91 6.76
C GLN A 57 -8.38 0.08 7.84
N LYS A 58 -7.54 -0.39 8.76
CA LYS A 58 -6.83 0.40 9.76
C LYS A 58 -5.49 -0.25 10.03
N GLY A 59 -4.43 0.53 10.03
CA GLY A 59 -3.07 0.06 10.32
C GLY A 59 -2.19 1.17 10.87
N HIS A 60 -1.22 0.77 11.68
CA HIS A 60 -0.23 1.63 12.30
C HIS A 60 1.16 1.28 11.76
N VAL A 61 2.03 2.27 11.57
CA VAL A 61 3.39 2.06 11.03
C VAL A 61 4.24 1.12 11.89
N GLN A 62 4.03 1.11 13.21
CA GLN A 62 4.67 0.16 14.14
C GLN A 62 4.29 -1.31 13.91
N GLN A 63 3.22 -1.59 13.14
CA GLN A 63 2.84 -2.96 12.77
C GLN A 63 3.59 -3.47 11.53
N MET A 64 4.41 -2.63 10.87
CA MET A 64 5.22 -3.04 9.73
C MET A 64 6.35 -3.97 10.19
N LEU A 65 6.54 -5.08 9.48
CA LEU A 65 7.68 -5.99 9.70
C LEU A 65 9.02 -5.30 9.41
N TYR A 66 9.02 -4.43 8.39
CA TYR A 66 10.15 -3.60 8.00
C TYR A 66 9.71 -2.13 8.06
N PRO A 67 10.31 -1.29 8.94
CA PRO A 67 9.92 0.11 9.03
C PRO A 67 10.33 0.89 7.76
N PRO A 68 9.68 2.03 7.46
CA PRO A 68 9.95 2.78 6.23
C PRO A 68 11.43 3.10 5.98
N PHE A 69 12.19 3.48 7.01
CA PHE A 69 13.62 3.75 6.86
C PHE A 69 14.42 2.51 6.45
N ALA A 70 14.09 1.33 6.99
CA ALA A 70 14.79 0.11 6.62
C ALA A 70 14.57 -0.24 5.14
N ILE A 71 13.39 0.09 4.58
CA ILE A 71 13.07 -0.12 3.16
C ILE A 71 13.81 0.89 2.26
N LEU A 72 14.07 2.11 2.76
CA LEU A 72 14.78 3.15 2.00
C LEU A 72 16.29 2.87 1.87
N ASP A 73 16.86 2.11 2.81
CA ASP A 73 18.28 1.77 2.84
C ASP A 73 18.63 0.53 1.96
N GLU A 74 17.65 -0.11 1.32
CA GLU A 74 17.84 -1.20 0.34
C GLU A 74 18.17 -0.69 -1.07
#